data_AF-A0A8S1P641-F1
#
_entry.id   AF-A0A8S1P641-F1
#
_cell.length_a   1.000
_cell.length_b   1.000
_cell.length_c   1.000
_cell.angle_alpha   90.00
_cell.angle_beta   90.00
_cell.angle_gamma   90.00
#
_symmetry.space_group_name_H-M   'P 1'
#
loop_
_entity.id
_entity.type
_entity.pdbx_description
1 polymer ?
#
loop_
_entity_poly.entity_id
_entity_poly.type
_entity_poly.pdbx_seq_one_letter_code
_entity_poly.pdbx_strand_id
1 'polypeptide(L)'
;MVFWNETDIGLAVIGGALIGIATSLHYVVKGRVTGFSGILYSIVTYDLPSFFWKVSLMMGVMMASSIFYLAYGTEKAIIDGGTPAYDDLSILTQIGWGGAIIAGFCVGFGTKMGNGCTSGHGVCGLPRLAPRSIVAVSCFMGMGLLTASIKENFIPLEHPDPIDYDHEACAITTLILGFVIILIMAGFQYVKNKDLLIDLVVGTLVGFIFGLGLAISGMVKRSKIIGFLAINERWDPTLIFVMVTPVVINFFAFRAKEKPYLNTKYEIPTNNVIDWKLVCGATIFGFGWGVGGFCPGPAFALFPQFTVHINILFMGTLVIGQLSANYFVKWVDERKKYDQIKPQQEQQSKEQQQKEQLPDISKQQLAETPSDRKNDAPDNTAKIN
;
A
#
# COMPACT_ATOMS: atom_id res chain seq x y z
N MET A 1 20.53 26.74 -6.28
CA MET A 1 20.93 26.20 -7.60
C MET A 1 20.46 24.77 -7.63
N VAL A 2 19.67 24.34 -8.61
CA VAL A 2 19.15 22.96 -8.69
C VAL A 2 20.33 22.00 -8.84
N PHE A 3 20.50 21.08 -7.90
CA PHE A 3 21.62 20.12 -7.89
C PHE A 3 21.18 18.85 -8.61
N TRP A 4 21.17 18.89 -9.95
CA TRP A 4 20.93 17.71 -10.79
C TRP A 4 22.06 17.49 -11.80
N ASN A 5 22.27 16.25 -12.20
CA ASN A 5 23.17 15.90 -13.30
C ASN A 5 22.35 15.22 -14.42
N GLU A 6 22.73 15.43 -15.68
CA GLU A 6 22.07 14.79 -16.83
C GLU A 6 22.09 13.27 -16.73
N THR A 7 23.19 12.72 -16.21
CA THR A 7 23.37 11.29 -15.93
C THR A 7 22.35 10.77 -14.92
N ASP A 8 22.10 11.50 -13.84
CA ASP A 8 21.11 11.15 -12.81
C ASP A 8 19.69 11.16 -13.36
N ILE A 9 19.36 12.12 -14.23
CA ILE A 9 18.06 12.16 -14.92
C ILE A 9 17.93 10.95 -15.85
N GLY A 10 18.97 10.62 -16.60
CA GLY A 10 18.99 9.43 -17.47
C GLY A 10 18.75 8.14 -16.68
N LEU A 11 19.45 7.94 -15.58
CA LEU A 11 19.28 6.80 -14.68
C LEU A 11 17.88 6.77 -14.05
N ALA A 12 17.33 7.92 -13.67
CA ALA A 12 15.98 8.05 -13.15
C ALA A 12 14.90 7.64 -14.16
N VAL A 13 15.06 8.03 -15.43
CA VAL A 13 14.16 7.62 -16.52
C VAL A 13 14.30 6.12 -16.78
N ILE A 14 15.51 5.57 -16.84
CA ILE A 14 15.74 4.13 -17.06
C ILE A 14 15.13 3.31 -15.92
N GLY A 15 15.43 3.66 -14.67
CA GLY A 15 14.89 2.97 -13.50
C GLY A 15 13.36 3.13 -13.38
N GLY A 16 12.84 4.33 -13.66
CA GLY A 16 11.40 4.58 -13.77
C GLY A 16 10.75 3.74 -14.87
N ALA A 17 11.42 3.55 -16.01
CA ALA A 17 10.92 2.70 -17.08
C ALA A 17 10.84 1.23 -16.66
N LEU A 18 11.86 0.72 -15.96
CA LEU A 18 11.86 -0.64 -15.40
C LEU A 18 10.72 -0.85 -14.40
N ILE A 19 10.47 0.13 -13.52
CA ILE A 19 9.32 0.13 -12.60
C ILE A 19 7.99 0.07 -13.38
N GLY A 20 7.87 0.86 -14.44
CA GLY A 20 6.70 0.88 -15.32
C GLY A 20 6.49 -0.47 -16.00
N ILE A 21 7.55 -1.05 -16.57
CA ILE A 21 7.51 -2.37 -17.21
C ILE A 21 7.13 -3.45 -16.21
N ALA A 22 7.71 -3.47 -15.01
CA ALA A 22 7.38 -4.45 -13.97
C ALA A 22 5.90 -4.37 -13.56
N THR A 23 5.39 -3.17 -13.31
CA THR A 23 3.99 -2.95 -12.91
C THR A 23 2.99 -3.22 -14.05
N SER A 24 3.33 -2.83 -15.27
CA SER A 24 2.60 -3.16 -16.49
C SER A 24 2.57 -4.66 -16.75
N LEU A 25 3.69 -5.37 -16.59
CA LEU A 25 3.78 -6.82 -16.77
C LEU A 25 2.85 -7.53 -15.78
N HIS A 26 2.90 -7.15 -14.50
CA HIS A 26 2.04 -7.73 -13.48
C HIS A 26 0.55 -7.49 -13.79
N TYR A 27 0.21 -6.29 -14.27
CA TYR A 27 -1.14 -5.94 -14.66
C TYR A 27 -1.61 -6.71 -15.90
N VAL A 28 -0.83 -6.72 -16.98
CA VAL A 28 -1.23 -7.34 -18.25
C VAL A 28 -1.27 -8.87 -18.14
N VAL A 29 -0.37 -9.47 -17.36
CA VAL A 29 -0.29 -10.92 -17.20
C VAL A 29 -1.33 -11.43 -16.20
N LYS A 30 -1.39 -10.88 -14.98
CA LYS A 30 -2.24 -11.40 -13.89
C LYS A 30 -3.50 -10.57 -13.61
N GLY A 31 -3.57 -9.36 -14.15
CA GLY A 31 -4.67 -8.45 -13.87
C GLY A 31 -4.58 -7.76 -12.51
N ARG A 32 -3.42 -7.78 -11.85
CA ARG A 32 -3.21 -7.31 -10.48
C ARG A 32 -2.40 -6.02 -10.43
N VAL A 33 -2.56 -5.26 -9.35
CA VAL A 33 -1.83 -4.00 -9.11
C VAL A 33 -0.74 -4.21 -8.07
N THR A 34 0.45 -3.65 -8.33
CA THR A 34 1.60 -3.75 -7.44
C THR A 34 1.61 -2.58 -6.43
N GLY A 35 1.01 -2.80 -5.26
CA GLY A 35 1.03 -1.84 -4.15
C GLY A 35 1.77 -2.41 -2.92
N PHE A 36 2.99 -1.93 -2.66
CA PHE A 36 3.88 -2.52 -1.63
C PHE A 36 3.27 -2.53 -0.22
N SER A 37 2.64 -1.44 0.22
CA SER A 37 2.02 -1.40 1.55
C SER A 37 0.87 -2.41 1.72
N GLY A 38 0.10 -2.68 0.66
CA GLY A 38 -0.95 -3.69 0.67
C GLY A 38 -0.40 -5.10 0.62
N ILE A 39 0.65 -5.33 -0.17
CA ILE A 39 1.39 -6.59 -0.24
C ILE A 39 1.95 -6.95 1.14
N LEU A 40 2.66 -6.02 1.78
CA LEU A 40 3.22 -6.20 3.12
C LEU A 40 2.13 -6.50 4.15
N TYR A 41 1.06 -5.71 4.17
CA TYR A 41 -0.05 -5.92 5.09
C TYR A 41 -0.66 -7.32 4.93
N SER A 42 -0.90 -7.77 3.70
CA SER A 42 -1.46 -9.10 3.43
C SER A 42 -0.55 -10.25 3.86
N ILE A 43 0.77 -10.07 3.80
CA ILE A 43 1.73 -11.05 4.30
C ILE A 43 1.64 -11.13 5.82
N VAL A 44 1.63 -9.98 6.50
CA VAL A 44 1.51 -9.93 7.97
C VAL A 44 0.20 -10.53 8.46
N THR A 45 -0.91 -10.31 7.75
CA THR A 45 -2.22 -10.88 8.12
C THR A 45 -2.46 -12.29 7.58
N TYR A 46 -1.44 -12.93 6.98
CA TYR A 46 -1.53 -14.29 6.41
C TYR A 46 -2.73 -14.52 5.48
N ASP A 47 -2.90 -13.66 4.47
CA ASP A 47 -3.92 -13.85 3.43
C ASP A 47 -3.53 -15.00 2.46
N LEU A 48 -3.71 -16.25 2.92
CA LEU A 48 -3.19 -17.49 2.32
C LEU A 48 -3.41 -17.65 0.80
N PRO A 49 -4.57 -17.28 0.19
CA PRO A 49 -4.76 -17.42 -1.26
C PRO A 49 -3.82 -16.58 -2.10
N SER A 50 -3.38 -15.42 -1.57
CA SER A 50 -2.53 -14.46 -2.28
C SER A 50 -1.12 -14.35 -1.68
N PHE A 51 -0.87 -15.04 -0.56
CA PHE A 51 0.34 -14.93 0.24
C PHE A 51 1.62 -15.22 -0.57
N PHE A 52 1.63 -16.32 -1.33
CA PHE A 52 2.87 -16.80 -1.93
C PHE A 52 3.43 -15.88 -3.02
N TRP A 53 2.59 -15.37 -3.92
CA TRP A 53 3.07 -14.46 -4.98
C TRP A 53 3.51 -13.11 -4.41
N LYS A 54 2.89 -12.68 -3.31
CA LYS A 54 3.26 -11.46 -2.59
C LYS A 54 4.64 -11.60 -1.97
N VAL A 55 4.90 -12.73 -1.31
CA VAL A 55 6.23 -13.05 -0.75
C VAL A 55 7.26 -13.19 -1.86
N SER A 56 6.96 -13.89 -2.96
CA SER A 56 7.92 -14.07 -4.05
C SER A 56 8.30 -12.75 -4.73
N LEU A 57 7.34 -11.84 -4.91
CA LEU A 57 7.59 -10.49 -5.39
C LEU A 57 8.51 -9.71 -4.46
N MET A 58 8.23 -9.75 -3.16
CA MET A 58 9.08 -9.10 -2.15
C MET A 58 10.51 -9.66 -2.17
N MET A 59 10.67 -10.99 -2.19
CA MET A 59 12.00 -11.61 -2.29
C MET A 59 12.71 -11.22 -3.58
N GLY A 60 12.01 -11.13 -4.71
CA GLY A 60 12.58 -10.64 -5.97
C GLY A 60 13.18 -9.22 -5.85
N VAL A 61 12.48 -8.31 -5.17
CA VAL A 61 12.96 -6.93 -4.93
C VAL A 61 14.23 -6.91 -4.07
N MET A 62 14.24 -7.70 -2.99
CA MET A 62 15.40 -7.83 -2.09
C MET A 62 16.59 -8.43 -2.83
N MET A 63 16.36 -9.49 -3.62
CA MET A 63 17.42 -10.15 -4.39
C MET A 63 18.01 -9.23 -5.45
N ALA A 64 17.17 -8.51 -6.21
CA ALA A 64 17.65 -7.53 -7.20
C ALA A 64 18.55 -6.47 -6.57
N SER A 65 18.13 -5.92 -5.42
CA SER A 65 18.91 -4.93 -4.68
C SER A 65 20.21 -5.52 -4.13
N SER A 66 20.18 -6.76 -3.64
CA SER A 66 21.38 -7.45 -3.14
C SER A 66 22.40 -7.71 -4.26
N ILE A 67 21.95 -8.17 -5.44
CA ILE A 67 22.83 -8.36 -6.61
C ILE A 67 23.41 -7.02 -7.06
N PHE A 68 22.58 -5.98 -7.11
CA PHE A 68 23.03 -4.66 -7.51
C PHE A 68 24.11 -4.11 -6.56
N TYR A 69 23.92 -4.28 -5.25
CA TYR A 69 24.93 -3.96 -4.25
C TYR A 69 26.22 -4.76 -4.44
N LEU A 70 26.18 -6.08 -4.65
CA LEU A 70 27.39 -6.89 -4.85
C LEU A 70 28.13 -6.53 -6.15
N ALA A 71 27.40 -6.10 -7.18
CA ALA A 71 28.00 -5.72 -8.47
C ALA A 71 28.67 -4.34 -8.43
N TYR A 72 28.04 -3.35 -7.78
CA TYR A 72 28.44 -1.94 -7.85
C TYR A 72 28.90 -1.35 -6.51
N GLY A 73 28.58 -1.95 -5.38
CA GLY A 73 28.90 -1.44 -4.04
C GLY A 73 28.19 -0.14 -3.69
N THR A 74 28.63 0.50 -2.61
CA THR A 74 28.18 1.84 -2.17
C THR A 74 29.00 2.98 -2.76
N GLU A 75 30.25 2.72 -3.13
CA GLU A 75 31.21 3.78 -3.49
C GLU A 75 31.39 3.95 -5.00
N LYS A 76 31.00 2.97 -5.84
CA LYS A 76 31.22 3.07 -7.29
C LYS A 76 30.06 3.78 -7.97
N ALA A 77 30.39 4.79 -8.76
CA ALA A 77 29.46 5.42 -9.69
C ALA A 77 29.06 4.42 -10.79
N ILE A 78 27.78 4.41 -11.19
CA ILE A 78 27.26 3.51 -12.22
C ILE A 78 27.79 3.88 -13.62
N ILE A 79 27.94 5.18 -13.86
CA ILE A 79 28.47 5.82 -15.07
C ILE A 79 29.30 7.03 -14.62
N ASP A 80 30.27 7.48 -15.41
CA ASP A 80 31.06 8.67 -15.07
C ASP A 80 30.13 9.86 -14.78
N GLY A 81 30.11 10.31 -13.52
CA GLY A 81 29.22 11.37 -13.04
C GLY A 81 27.80 10.95 -12.62
N GLY A 82 27.43 9.67 -12.68
CA GLY A 82 26.18 9.15 -12.10
C GLY A 82 26.31 8.92 -10.59
N THR A 83 25.21 9.07 -9.84
CA THR A 83 25.29 8.91 -8.38
C THR A 83 25.46 7.44 -7.93
N PRO A 84 26.22 7.17 -6.84
CA PRO A 84 26.43 5.80 -6.33
C PRO A 84 25.12 5.14 -5.95
N ALA A 85 24.83 3.86 -6.18
CA ALA A 85 23.44 3.36 -6.03
C ALA A 85 22.85 3.46 -4.61
N TYR A 86 23.70 3.51 -3.59
CA TYR A 86 23.30 3.54 -2.18
C TYR A 86 23.89 4.75 -1.48
N ASP A 87 23.19 5.23 -0.44
CA ASP A 87 23.71 6.31 0.39
C ASP A 87 24.85 5.81 1.28
N ASP A 88 25.77 6.72 1.62
CA ASP A 88 26.71 6.52 2.71
C ASP A 88 25.93 6.28 4.03
N LEU A 89 26.43 5.37 4.85
CA LEU A 89 25.82 5.01 6.13
C LEU A 89 25.58 6.23 7.03
N SER A 90 26.48 7.22 6.97
CA SER A 90 26.40 8.47 7.72
C SER A 90 25.17 9.33 7.38
N ILE A 91 24.68 9.27 6.14
CA ILE A 91 23.49 10.04 5.70
C ILE A 91 22.20 9.34 6.16
N LEU A 92 22.23 8.02 6.26
CA LEU A 92 21.09 7.21 6.70
C LEU A 92 20.85 7.32 8.22
N THR A 93 21.92 7.40 9.03
CA THR A 93 21.83 7.51 10.50
C THR A 93 21.33 8.86 11.01
N GLN A 94 21.29 9.90 10.16
CA GLN A 94 20.82 11.25 10.52
C GLN A 94 19.35 11.33 10.99
N ILE A 95 18.55 10.29 10.78
CA ILE A 95 17.13 10.32 11.19
C ILE A 95 16.90 10.07 12.68
N GLY A 96 17.88 9.52 13.40
CA GLY A 96 17.70 9.05 14.77
C GLY A 96 16.62 7.97 14.91
N TRP A 97 16.59 7.29 16.05
CA TRP A 97 15.61 6.20 16.26
C TRP A 97 14.18 6.72 16.38
N GLY A 98 13.98 7.87 17.04
CA GLY A 98 12.68 8.51 17.17
C GLY A 98 12.07 8.90 15.83
N GLY A 99 12.87 9.45 14.91
CA GLY A 99 12.42 9.79 13.56
C GLY A 99 12.00 8.56 12.76
N ALA A 100 12.74 7.45 12.88
CA ALA A 100 12.40 6.19 12.22
C ALA A 100 11.09 5.59 12.74
N ILE A 101 10.87 5.63 14.06
CA ILE A 101 9.65 5.13 14.71
C ILE A 101 8.42 5.95 14.29
N ILE A 102 8.51 7.28 14.37
CA ILE A 102 7.42 8.18 13.98
C ILE A 102 7.11 8.02 12.50
N ALA A 103 8.15 8.03 11.65
CA ALA A 103 8.00 7.86 10.21
C ALA A 103 7.33 6.53 9.87
N GLY A 104 7.83 5.42 10.44
CA GLY A 104 7.29 4.08 10.20
C GLY A 104 5.83 3.99 10.63
N PHE A 105 5.51 4.37 11.86
CA PHE A 105 4.14 4.34 12.37
C PHE A 105 3.17 5.18 11.52
N CYS A 106 3.51 6.44 11.21
CA CYS A 106 2.67 7.32 10.41
C CYS A 106 2.50 6.80 8.97
N VAL A 107 3.57 6.30 8.35
CA VAL A 107 3.50 5.69 7.02
C VAL A 107 2.60 4.44 7.04
N GLY A 108 2.76 3.57 8.03
CA GLY A 108 1.93 2.38 8.20
C GLY A 108 0.46 2.71 8.40
N PHE A 109 0.18 3.60 9.34
CA PHE A 109 -1.18 4.03 9.67
C PHE A 109 -1.86 4.69 8.47
N GLY A 110 -1.18 5.65 7.85
CA GLY A 110 -1.69 6.39 6.69
C GLY A 110 -1.94 5.50 5.48
N THR A 111 -1.04 4.56 5.17
CA THR A 111 -1.21 3.66 4.02
C THR A 111 -2.40 2.71 4.18
N LYS A 112 -2.66 2.23 5.40
CA LYS A 112 -3.82 1.38 5.66
C LYS A 112 -5.12 2.18 5.64
N MET A 113 -5.13 3.37 6.25
CA MET A 113 -6.31 4.24 6.29
C MET A 113 -6.69 4.77 4.90
N GLY A 114 -5.69 5.15 4.09
CA GLY A 114 -5.87 5.62 2.71
C GLY A 114 -6.18 4.50 1.71
N ASN A 115 -5.98 3.24 2.10
CA ASN A 115 -6.07 2.06 1.24
C ASN A 115 -5.08 2.07 0.06
N GLY A 116 -3.84 2.50 0.32
CA GLY A 116 -2.81 2.57 -0.70
C GLY A 116 -1.54 3.30 -0.26
N CYS A 117 -0.55 3.32 -1.14
CA CYS A 117 0.75 4.00 -0.97
C CYS A 117 1.18 4.66 -2.28
N THR A 118 2.39 5.20 -2.36
CA THR A 118 2.95 5.83 -3.58
C THR A 118 2.92 4.91 -4.81
N SER A 119 3.27 3.62 -4.67
CA SER A 119 3.19 2.66 -5.80
C SER A 119 1.73 2.35 -6.20
N GLY A 120 0.82 2.28 -5.24
CA GLY A 120 -0.60 1.98 -5.48
C GLY A 120 -1.37 3.16 -6.11
N HIS A 121 -1.28 4.35 -5.51
CA HIS A 121 -1.98 5.55 -5.97
C HIS A 121 -1.20 6.34 -7.03
N GLY A 122 0.12 6.46 -6.88
CA GLY A 122 0.96 7.14 -7.87
C GLY A 122 1.13 6.28 -9.12
N VAL A 123 1.99 5.27 -9.03
CA VAL A 123 2.44 4.47 -10.19
C VAL A 123 1.29 3.72 -10.87
N CYS A 124 0.37 3.11 -10.10
CA CYS A 124 -0.73 2.34 -10.67
C CYS A 124 -2.07 3.09 -10.66
N GLY A 125 -2.24 4.14 -9.86
CA GLY A 125 -3.51 4.85 -9.71
C GLY A 125 -3.68 6.01 -10.69
N LEU A 126 -2.65 6.86 -10.84
CA LEU A 126 -2.65 8.00 -11.78
C LEU A 126 -2.85 7.60 -13.25
N PRO A 127 -2.24 6.52 -13.78
CA PRO A 127 -2.41 6.17 -15.19
C PRO A 127 -3.85 5.78 -15.56
N ARG A 128 -4.64 5.38 -14.57
CA ARG A 128 -6.07 5.08 -14.70
C ARG A 128 -6.96 6.32 -14.61
N LEU A 129 -6.39 7.50 -14.37
CA LEU A 129 -7.10 8.76 -14.17
C LEU A 129 -8.14 8.69 -13.04
N ALA A 130 -7.88 7.89 -12.00
CA ALA A 130 -8.80 7.71 -10.89
C ALA A 130 -8.78 8.97 -9.98
N PRO A 131 -9.92 9.66 -9.78
CA PRO A 131 -9.98 10.86 -8.93
C PRO A 131 -9.47 10.62 -7.50
N ARG A 132 -9.81 9.45 -6.94
CA ARG A 132 -9.31 8.97 -5.64
C ARG A 132 -7.78 8.99 -5.57
N SER A 133 -7.10 8.54 -6.63
CA SER A 133 -5.64 8.48 -6.65
C SER A 133 -5.00 9.84 -6.83
N ILE A 134 -5.62 10.73 -7.64
CA ILE A 134 -5.15 12.11 -7.81
C ILE A 134 -5.18 12.84 -6.47
N VAL A 135 -6.31 12.78 -5.76
CA VAL A 135 -6.45 13.42 -4.44
C VAL A 135 -5.45 12.84 -3.44
N ALA A 136 -5.30 11.52 -3.38
CA ALA A 136 -4.32 10.89 -2.49
C ALA A 136 -2.90 11.41 -2.75
N VAL A 137 -2.48 11.42 -4.03
CA VAL A 137 -1.15 11.88 -4.44
C VAL A 137 -0.95 13.34 -4.08
N SER A 138 -1.91 14.21 -4.34
CA SER A 138 -1.84 15.62 -3.95
C SER A 138 -1.69 15.79 -2.43
N CYS A 139 -2.49 15.08 -1.63
CA CYS A 139 -2.43 15.17 -0.18
C CYS A 139 -1.09 14.69 0.39
N PHE A 140 -0.62 13.50 0.01
CA PHE A 140 0.63 12.99 0.57
C PHE A 140 1.86 13.73 0.04
N MET A 141 1.83 14.18 -1.22
CA MET A 141 2.94 14.93 -1.79
C MET A 141 3.04 16.30 -1.13
N GLY A 142 1.91 17.01 -1.00
CA GLY A 142 1.85 18.30 -0.33
C GLY A 142 2.31 18.23 1.13
N MET A 143 1.81 17.24 1.89
CA MET A 143 2.24 17.07 3.28
C MET A 143 3.70 16.62 3.42
N GLY A 144 4.18 15.77 2.51
CA GLY A 144 5.58 15.35 2.47
C GLY A 144 6.53 16.50 2.21
N LEU A 145 6.22 17.33 1.20
CA LEU A 145 6.97 18.55 0.87
C LEU A 145 7.03 19.50 2.07
N LEU A 146 5.88 19.77 2.69
CA LEU A 146 5.77 20.65 3.85
C LEU A 146 6.61 20.12 5.02
N THR A 147 6.45 18.84 5.36
CA THR A 147 7.09 18.24 6.54
C THR A 147 8.60 18.14 6.37
N ALA A 148 9.09 17.73 5.21
CA ALA A 148 10.52 17.63 4.93
C ALA A 148 11.19 19.01 4.96
N SER A 149 10.55 20.01 4.33
CA SER A 149 11.05 21.39 4.31
C SER A 149 11.10 22.01 5.72
N ILE A 150 10.14 21.69 6.60
CA ILE A 150 10.20 22.14 8.01
C ILE A 150 11.31 21.41 8.76
N LYS A 151 11.41 20.09 8.63
CA LYS A 151 12.37 19.28 9.38
C LYS A 151 13.81 19.72 9.15
N GLU A 152 14.19 19.95 7.90
CA GLU A 152 15.57 20.31 7.53
C GLU A 152 16.00 21.66 8.15
N ASN A 153 15.05 22.56 8.40
CA ASN A 153 15.33 23.87 8.99
C ASN A 153 15.36 23.88 10.52
N PHE A 154 14.77 22.88 11.20
CA PHE A 154 14.46 23.00 12.64
C PHE A 154 14.82 21.80 13.54
N ILE A 155 15.05 20.59 13.01
CA ILE A 155 15.17 19.39 13.85
C ILE A 155 16.53 18.70 13.69
N PRO A 156 17.53 19.04 14.53
CA PRO A 156 18.71 18.21 14.71
C PRO A 156 18.32 17.01 15.59
N LEU A 157 18.24 15.81 14.99
CA LEU A 157 18.05 14.58 15.75
C LEU A 157 19.40 13.94 16.04
N GLU A 158 19.63 13.58 17.30
CA GLU A 158 20.82 12.87 17.75
C GLU A 158 21.10 11.63 16.90
N HIS A 159 22.37 11.47 16.56
CA HIS A 159 22.87 10.43 15.68
C HIS A 159 23.31 9.25 16.54
N PRO A 160 22.75 8.04 16.34
CA PRO A 160 23.40 6.85 16.85
C PRO A 160 24.71 6.65 16.09
N ASP A 161 25.76 6.22 16.80
CA ASP A 161 27.01 5.85 16.16
C ASP A 161 26.74 4.79 15.07
N PRO A 162 27.35 4.92 13.88
CA PRO A 162 27.20 3.93 12.84
C PRO A 162 27.71 2.57 13.36
N ILE A 163 26.79 1.63 13.51
CA ILE A 163 27.15 0.24 13.76
C ILE A 163 27.74 -0.30 12.45
N ASP A 164 28.99 -0.71 12.50
CA ASP A 164 29.68 -1.33 11.36
C ASP A 164 29.06 -2.70 11.09
N TYR A 165 28.39 -2.84 9.95
CA TYR A 165 27.82 -4.10 9.49
C TYR A 165 28.61 -4.59 8.30
N ASP A 166 28.84 -5.89 8.23
CA ASP A 166 29.33 -6.52 7.00
C ASP A 166 28.20 -6.55 5.96
N HIS A 167 28.10 -5.45 5.22
CA HIS A 167 27.09 -5.22 4.19
C HIS A 167 27.17 -6.26 3.05
N GLU A 168 28.36 -6.78 2.76
CA GLU A 168 28.55 -7.85 1.77
C GLU A 168 27.97 -9.17 2.28
N ALA A 169 28.27 -9.55 3.53
CA ALA A 169 27.68 -10.74 4.15
C ALA A 169 26.15 -10.66 4.26
N CYS A 170 25.60 -9.49 4.58
CA CYS A 170 24.15 -9.29 4.60
C CYS A 170 23.52 -9.45 3.20
N ALA A 171 24.16 -8.92 2.15
CA ALA A 171 23.69 -9.09 0.77
C ALA A 171 23.75 -10.56 0.32
N ILE A 172 24.84 -11.27 0.59
CA ILE A 172 24.99 -12.71 0.26
C ILE A 172 23.96 -13.54 1.01
N THR A 173 23.80 -13.29 2.31
CA THR A 173 22.82 -14.00 3.16
C THR A 173 21.40 -13.82 2.62
N THR A 174 21.06 -12.61 2.18
CA THR A 174 19.75 -12.31 1.60
C THR A 174 19.50 -13.04 0.30
N LEU A 175 20.52 -13.15 -0.56
CA LEU A 175 20.41 -13.93 -1.80
C LEU A 175 20.17 -15.41 -1.52
N ILE A 176 20.94 -15.98 -0.59
CA ILE A 176 20.81 -17.39 -0.21
C ILE A 176 19.41 -17.63 0.37
N LEU A 177 19.00 -16.84 1.37
CA LEU A 177 17.68 -17.00 2.00
C LEU A 177 16.54 -16.77 1.00
N GLY A 178 16.62 -15.73 0.16
CA GLY A 178 15.62 -15.45 -0.87
C GLY A 178 15.48 -16.58 -1.88
N PHE A 179 16.61 -17.10 -2.36
CA PHE A 179 16.62 -18.24 -3.27
C PHE A 179 16.05 -19.50 -2.62
N VAL A 180 16.46 -19.82 -1.38
CA VAL A 180 15.96 -20.98 -0.62
C VAL A 180 14.45 -20.87 -0.37
N ILE A 181 13.96 -19.70 0.06
CA ILE A 181 12.52 -19.46 0.29
C ILE A 181 11.73 -19.68 -1.00
N ILE A 182 12.19 -19.10 -2.12
CA ILE A 182 11.52 -19.25 -3.42
C ILE A 182 11.53 -20.72 -3.87
N LEU A 183 12.63 -21.45 -3.70
CA LEU A 183 12.71 -22.87 -4.06
C LEU A 183 11.77 -23.73 -3.21
N ILE A 184 11.70 -23.51 -1.89
CA ILE A 184 10.79 -24.23 -1.00
C ILE A 184 9.34 -23.96 -1.42
N MET A 185 8.99 -22.69 -1.67
CA MET A 185 7.65 -22.31 -2.11
C MET A 185 7.32 -22.90 -3.49
N ALA A 186 8.26 -22.88 -4.43
CA ALA A 186 8.11 -23.46 -5.75
C ALA A 186 7.87 -24.98 -5.67
N GLY A 187 8.65 -25.70 -4.84
CA GLY A 187 8.46 -27.13 -4.61
C GLY A 187 7.09 -27.45 -4.02
N PHE A 188 6.65 -26.70 -3.01
CA PHE A 188 5.34 -26.87 -2.40
C PHE A 188 4.19 -26.60 -3.39
N GLN A 189 4.30 -25.54 -4.20
CA GLN A 189 3.28 -25.19 -5.17
C GLN A 189 3.26 -26.10 -6.41
N TYR A 190 4.42 -26.60 -6.84
CA TYR A 190 4.54 -27.55 -7.93
C TYR A 190 3.68 -28.80 -7.68
N VAL A 191 3.64 -29.27 -6.43
CA VAL A 191 2.81 -30.40 -6.01
C VAL A 191 1.33 -30.03 -5.94
N LYS A 192 1.01 -28.79 -5.54
CA LYS A 192 -0.37 -28.37 -5.28
C LYS A 192 -1.14 -27.92 -6.53
N ASN A 193 -0.59 -26.99 -7.31
CA ASN A 193 -1.23 -26.44 -8.51
C ASN A 193 -0.21 -25.68 -9.39
N LYS A 194 -0.19 -25.98 -10.70
CA LYS A 194 0.64 -25.27 -11.70
C LYS A 194 0.32 -23.78 -11.81
N ASP A 195 -0.94 -23.37 -11.62
CA ASP A 195 -1.32 -21.95 -11.69
C ASP A 195 -0.69 -21.13 -10.56
N LEU A 196 -0.58 -21.72 -9.35
CA LEU A 196 0.08 -21.09 -8.20
C LEU A 196 1.57 -20.90 -8.46
N LEU A 197 2.21 -21.89 -9.11
CA LEU A 197 3.62 -21.82 -9.49
C LEU A 197 3.88 -20.71 -10.49
N ILE A 198 2.99 -20.53 -11.47
CA ILE A 198 3.10 -19.42 -12.43
C ILE A 198 3.00 -18.07 -11.70
N ASP A 199 2.08 -17.93 -10.75
CA ASP A 199 1.95 -16.72 -9.93
C ASP A 199 3.22 -16.41 -9.14
N LEU A 200 3.86 -17.44 -8.59
CA LEU A 200 5.12 -17.32 -7.88
C LEU A 200 6.24 -16.82 -8.80
N VAL A 201 6.41 -17.45 -9.97
CA VAL A 201 7.44 -17.09 -10.96
C VAL A 201 7.24 -15.67 -11.49
N VAL A 202 6.00 -15.32 -11.86
CA VAL A 202 5.65 -13.96 -12.30
C VAL A 202 5.92 -12.96 -11.18
N GLY A 203 5.54 -13.29 -9.94
CA GLY A 203 5.82 -12.47 -8.77
C GLY A 203 7.31 -12.18 -8.61
N THR A 204 8.15 -13.22 -8.63
CA THR A 204 9.61 -13.09 -8.52
C THR A 204 10.19 -12.23 -9.63
N LEU A 205 9.81 -12.47 -10.89
CA LEU A 205 10.31 -11.70 -12.04
C LEU A 205 9.90 -10.23 -11.98
N VAL A 206 8.64 -9.95 -11.67
CA VAL A 206 8.13 -8.59 -11.47
C VAL A 206 8.87 -7.91 -10.34
N GLY A 207 9.04 -8.59 -9.20
CA GLY A 207 9.77 -8.07 -8.06
C GLY A 207 11.22 -7.76 -8.39
N PHE A 208 11.89 -8.64 -9.12
CA PHE A 208 13.28 -8.47 -9.54
C PHE A 208 13.46 -7.25 -10.46
N ILE A 209 12.64 -7.12 -11.51
CA ILE A 209 12.69 -5.96 -12.42
C ILE A 209 12.37 -4.67 -11.65
N PHE A 210 11.38 -4.71 -10.74
CA PHE A 210 11.03 -3.56 -9.92
C PHE A 210 12.18 -3.14 -9.00
N GLY A 211 12.83 -4.09 -8.33
CA GLY A 211 13.99 -3.84 -7.47
C GLY A 211 15.18 -3.27 -8.22
N LEU A 212 15.48 -3.79 -9.42
CA LEU A 212 16.48 -3.19 -10.32
C LEU A 212 16.12 -1.75 -10.69
N GLY A 213 14.85 -1.48 -11.00
CA GLY A 213 14.38 -0.14 -11.28
C GLY A 213 14.55 0.82 -10.10
N LEU A 214 14.30 0.37 -8.87
CA LEU A 214 14.56 1.15 -7.65
C LEU A 214 16.05 1.45 -7.46
N ALA A 215 16.93 0.47 -7.67
CA ALA A 215 18.37 0.62 -7.50
C ALA A 215 18.96 1.57 -8.57
N ILE A 216 18.63 1.35 -9.84
CA ILE A 216 19.14 2.15 -10.97
C ILE A 216 18.63 3.60 -10.90
N SER A 217 17.36 3.81 -10.54
CA SER A 217 16.81 5.17 -10.39
C SER A 217 17.37 5.93 -9.19
N GLY A 218 18.09 5.26 -8.29
CA GLY A 218 18.54 5.84 -7.03
C GLY A 218 17.41 6.10 -6.02
N MET A 219 16.18 5.65 -6.28
CA MET A 219 15.06 5.79 -5.32
C MET A 219 15.21 4.94 -4.06
N VAL A 220 16.16 3.99 -4.06
CA VAL A 220 16.58 3.32 -2.83
C VAL A 220 17.21 4.31 -1.84
N LYS A 221 17.77 5.44 -2.29
CA LYS A 221 18.40 6.43 -1.42
C LYS A 221 17.39 7.27 -0.67
N ARG A 222 17.66 7.45 0.61
CA ARG A 222 16.93 8.40 1.45
C ARG A 222 17.28 9.83 1.07
N SER A 223 18.55 10.09 0.75
CA SER A 223 19.05 11.43 0.37
C SER A 223 18.32 11.98 -0.84
N LYS A 224 18.09 11.17 -1.88
CA LYS A 224 17.33 11.54 -3.08
C LYS A 224 15.86 11.84 -2.77
N ILE A 225 15.24 11.05 -1.89
CA ILE A 225 13.84 11.27 -1.48
C ILE A 225 13.70 12.57 -0.69
N ILE A 226 14.56 12.81 0.31
CA ILE A 226 14.53 14.04 1.12
C ILE A 226 14.93 15.25 0.28
N GLY A 227 15.96 15.15 -0.56
CA GLY A 227 16.41 16.21 -1.45
C GLY A 227 15.34 16.64 -2.47
N PHE A 228 14.44 15.72 -2.83
CA PHE A 228 13.24 16.06 -3.60
C PHE A 228 12.14 16.70 -2.76
N LEU A 229 11.95 16.28 -1.51
CA LEU A 229 10.85 16.77 -0.68
C LEU A 229 11.13 18.11 -0.01
N ALA A 230 12.37 18.38 0.35
CA ALA A 230 12.74 19.60 1.02
C ALA A 230 13.08 20.68 -0.02
N ILE A 231 12.21 21.67 -0.16
CA ILE A 231 12.43 22.77 -1.11
C ILE A 231 13.42 23.75 -0.48
N ASN A 232 14.70 23.54 -0.79
CA ASN A 232 15.82 24.32 -0.29
C ASN A 232 16.76 24.73 -1.44
N GLU A 233 17.91 25.32 -1.12
CA GLU A 233 18.89 25.77 -2.12
C GLU A 233 19.53 24.63 -2.95
N ARG A 234 19.46 23.38 -2.46
CA ARG A 234 20.02 22.13 -3.03
C ARG A 234 18.93 21.16 -3.50
N TRP A 235 17.73 21.66 -3.82
CA TRP A 235 16.61 20.83 -4.24
C TRP A 235 16.95 19.96 -5.46
N ASP A 236 16.61 18.67 -5.38
CA ASP A 236 16.85 17.66 -6.41
C ASP A 236 15.52 17.14 -7.01
N PRO A 237 15.16 17.56 -8.24
CA PRO A 237 13.91 17.16 -8.90
C PRO A 237 13.99 15.81 -9.63
N THR A 238 15.08 15.04 -9.49
CA THR A 238 15.27 13.74 -10.15
C THR A 238 14.10 12.78 -9.91
N LEU A 239 13.48 12.83 -8.72
CA LEU A 239 12.34 11.97 -8.36
C LEU A 239 11.12 12.16 -9.28
N ILE A 240 10.93 13.35 -9.86
CA ILE A 240 9.83 13.63 -10.79
C ILE A 240 9.91 12.67 -11.98
N PHE A 241 11.11 12.51 -12.56
CA PHE A 241 11.33 11.64 -13.71
C PHE A 241 11.06 10.18 -13.37
N VAL A 242 11.46 9.74 -12.17
CA VAL A 242 11.19 8.36 -11.71
C VAL A 242 9.69 8.10 -11.51
N MET A 243 8.91 9.11 -11.13
CA MET A 243 7.47 8.97 -10.94
C MET A 243 6.69 9.09 -12.25
N VAL A 244 7.06 10.03 -13.13
CA VAL A 244 6.34 10.29 -14.39
C VAL A 244 6.53 9.16 -15.39
N THR A 245 7.75 8.66 -15.54
CA THR A 245 8.08 7.61 -16.53
C THR A 245 7.20 6.34 -16.39
N PRO A 246 7.10 5.70 -15.21
CA PRO A 246 6.25 4.53 -15.05
C PRO A 246 4.77 4.87 -15.18
N VAL A 247 4.35 6.10 -14.81
CA VAL A 247 2.97 6.54 -14.99
C VAL A 247 2.60 6.60 -16.47
N VAL A 248 3.49 7.14 -17.32
CA VAL A 248 3.30 7.19 -18.77
C VAL A 248 3.25 5.79 -19.38
N ILE A 249 4.19 4.91 -19.02
CA ILE A 249 4.21 3.52 -19.51
C ILE A 249 2.93 2.78 -19.11
N ASN A 250 2.54 2.86 -17.83
CA ASN A 250 1.32 2.23 -17.33
C ASN A 250 0.05 2.81 -17.97
N PHE A 251 0.07 4.09 -18.35
CA PHE A 251 -1.09 4.75 -18.97
C PHE A 251 -1.46 4.09 -20.29
N PHE A 252 -0.45 3.76 -21.10
CA PHE A 252 -0.61 3.01 -22.34
C PHE A 252 -0.90 1.53 -22.07
N ALA A 253 -0.16 0.89 -21.17
CA ALA A 253 -0.35 -0.53 -20.88
C ALA A 253 -1.75 -0.87 -20.37
N PHE A 254 -2.34 -0.02 -19.52
CA PHE A 254 -3.68 -0.22 -18.98
C PHE A 254 -4.80 0.00 -20.01
N ARG A 255 -4.50 0.63 -21.14
CA ARG A 255 -5.42 0.82 -22.27
C ARG A 255 -5.20 -0.20 -23.38
N ALA A 256 -4.09 -0.92 -23.37
CA ALA A 256 -3.71 -1.82 -24.45
C ALA A 256 -4.51 -3.14 -24.47
N LYS A 257 -5.12 -3.55 -23.35
CA LYS A 257 -5.81 -4.84 -23.22
C LYS A 257 -7.11 -4.74 -22.43
N GLU A 258 -8.15 -5.40 -22.94
CA GLU A 258 -9.46 -5.49 -22.29
C GLU A 258 -9.51 -6.58 -21.20
N LYS A 259 -8.62 -7.57 -21.26
CA LYS A 259 -8.51 -8.68 -20.30
C LYS A 259 -7.05 -9.10 -20.09
N PRO A 260 -6.67 -9.56 -18.88
CA PRO A 260 -5.33 -10.07 -18.62
C PRO A 260 -5.10 -11.45 -19.27
N TYR A 261 -3.84 -11.80 -19.54
CA TYR A 261 -3.50 -13.06 -20.23
C TYR A 261 -3.78 -14.33 -19.42
N LEU A 262 -3.51 -14.29 -18.11
CA LEU A 262 -3.56 -15.46 -17.22
C LEU A 262 -4.63 -15.34 -16.12
N ASN A 263 -5.60 -14.44 -16.30
CA ASN A 263 -6.72 -14.29 -15.38
C ASN A 263 -7.99 -13.92 -16.17
N THR A 264 -9.17 -14.15 -15.58
CA THR A 264 -10.45 -13.90 -16.26
C THR A 264 -10.90 -12.45 -16.16
N LYS A 265 -10.49 -11.73 -15.09
CA LYS A 265 -10.82 -10.33 -14.83
C LYS A 265 -9.66 -9.61 -14.14
N TYR A 266 -9.66 -8.28 -14.25
CA TYR A 266 -8.76 -7.42 -13.50
C TYR A 266 -9.18 -7.34 -12.01
N GLU A 267 -8.24 -7.62 -11.11
CA GLU A 267 -8.39 -7.47 -9.66
C GLU A 267 -7.96 -6.05 -9.26
N ILE A 268 -8.68 -5.05 -9.76
CA ILE A 268 -8.39 -3.63 -9.48
C ILE A 268 -9.38 -3.01 -8.49
N PRO A 269 -8.93 -2.13 -7.59
CA PRO A 269 -9.86 -1.32 -6.81
C PRO A 269 -10.71 -0.44 -7.73
N THR A 270 -12.04 -0.60 -7.67
CA THR A 270 -13.02 0.17 -8.48
C THR A 270 -13.62 1.35 -7.73
N ASN A 271 -13.32 1.51 -6.45
CA ASN A 271 -13.90 2.58 -5.64
C ASN A 271 -13.23 3.93 -5.94
N ASN A 272 -13.98 4.83 -6.57
CA ASN A 272 -13.56 6.21 -6.86
C ASN A 272 -14.04 7.23 -5.83
N VAL A 273 -14.73 6.81 -4.77
CA VAL A 273 -15.23 7.72 -3.73
C VAL A 273 -14.06 8.32 -2.96
N ILE A 274 -14.06 9.64 -2.86
CA ILE A 274 -13.16 10.42 -2.02
C ILE A 274 -13.80 10.50 -0.64
N ASP A 275 -13.26 9.73 0.30
CA ASP A 275 -13.72 9.70 1.68
C ASP A 275 -12.71 10.36 2.63
N TRP A 276 -13.16 10.74 3.82
CA TRP A 276 -12.29 11.33 4.84
C TRP A 276 -11.13 10.41 5.21
N LYS A 277 -11.31 9.08 5.11
CA LYS A 277 -10.25 8.08 5.35
C LYS A 277 -9.12 8.23 4.35
N LEU A 278 -9.44 8.45 3.08
CA LEU A 278 -8.45 8.71 2.03
C LEU A 278 -7.64 9.96 2.34
N VAL A 279 -8.31 11.09 2.58
CA VAL A 279 -7.65 12.38 2.75
C VAL A 279 -6.79 12.38 4.01
N CYS A 280 -7.36 12.00 5.16
CA CYS A 280 -6.60 11.93 6.41
C CYS A 280 -5.47 10.89 6.34
N GLY A 281 -5.74 9.71 5.77
CA GLY A 281 -4.72 8.67 5.60
C GLY A 281 -3.57 9.10 4.71
N ALA A 282 -3.86 9.75 3.57
CA ALA A 282 -2.85 10.29 2.67
C ALA A 282 -2.02 11.40 3.34
N THR A 283 -2.64 12.31 4.09
CA THR A 283 -1.92 13.34 4.83
C THR A 283 -1.00 12.75 5.91
N ILE A 284 -1.47 11.79 6.72
CA ILE A 284 -0.65 11.12 7.74
C ILE A 284 0.52 10.36 7.09
N PHE A 285 0.26 9.69 5.95
CA PHE A 285 1.31 9.04 5.17
C PHE A 285 2.34 10.05 4.67
N GLY A 286 1.91 11.19 4.11
CA GLY A 286 2.80 12.26 3.65
C GLY A 286 3.66 12.84 4.78
N PHE A 287 3.08 13.05 5.96
CA PHE A 287 3.83 13.47 7.15
C PHE A 287 4.93 12.47 7.51
N GLY A 288 4.60 11.19 7.67
CA GLY A 288 5.58 10.15 7.98
C GLY A 288 6.66 10.01 6.90
N TRP A 289 6.27 10.12 5.63
CA TRP A 289 7.20 10.09 4.50
C TRP A 289 8.14 11.29 4.49
N GLY A 290 7.67 12.50 4.82
CA GLY A 290 8.51 13.71 4.93
C GLY A 290 9.44 13.71 6.15
N VAL A 291 9.00 13.17 7.29
CA VAL A 291 9.88 12.96 8.47
C VAL A 291 10.96 11.93 8.15
N GLY A 292 10.52 10.82 7.54
CA GLY A 292 11.29 9.62 7.29
C GLY A 292 12.29 9.73 6.16
N GLY A 293 11.84 10.22 5.02
CA GLY A 293 12.47 9.96 3.73
C GLY A 293 12.40 8.48 3.30
N PHE A 294 11.65 7.65 4.03
CA PHE A 294 11.50 6.23 3.76
C PHE A 294 10.12 5.95 3.15
N CYS A 295 10.14 5.33 1.98
CA CYS A 295 8.95 4.81 1.32
C CYS A 295 8.93 3.27 1.49
N PRO A 296 7.76 2.62 1.66
CA PRO A 296 7.68 1.18 1.90
C PRO A 296 8.38 0.30 0.84
N GLY A 297 8.37 0.72 -0.43
CA GLY A 297 9.06 0.00 -1.52
C GLY A 297 10.59 0.07 -1.40
N PRO A 298 11.19 1.28 -1.46
CA PRO A 298 12.62 1.49 -1.19
C PRO A 298 13.11 0.93 0.14
N ALA A 299 12.36 1.09 1.23
CA ALA A 299 12.73 0.55 2.54
C ALA A 299 12.83 -0.99 2.50
N PHE A 300 11.99 -1.65 1.72
CA PHE A 300 12.07 -3.10 1.54
C PHE A 300 13.24 -3.53 0.66
N ALA A 301 13.54 -2.76 -0.39
CA ALA A 301 14.71 -2.97 -1.23
C ALA A 301 16.03 -2.81 -0.45
N LEU A 302 16.07 -1.89 0.52
CA LEU A 302 17.22 -1.62 1.39
C LEU A 302 17.31 -2.50 2.63
N PHE A 303 16.20 -3.14 3.05
CA PHE A 303 16.10 -3.90 4.30
C PHE A 303 17.29 -4.85 4.55
N PRO A 304 17.83 -5.56 3.54
CA PRO A 304 18.94 -6.46 3.75
C PRO A 304 20.34 -5.83 3.66
N GLN A 305 20.48 -4.58 3.20
CA GLN A 305 21.80 -4.01 2.91
C GLN A 305 22.16 -2.82 3.82
N PHE A 306 21.21 -2.08 4.39
CA PHE A 306 21.55 -0.81 5.05
C PHE A 306 20.87 -0.61 6.40
N THR A 307 21.67 -0.21 7.39
CA THR A 307 21.25 0.29 8.70
C THR A 307 20.13 -0.58 9.29
N VAL A 308 20.41 -1.89 9.41
CA VAL A 308 19.44 -2.95 9.75
C VAL A 308 18.56 -2.53 10.93
N HIS A 309 19.13 -1.88 11.94
CA HIS A 309 18.39 -1.34 13.08
C HIS A 309 17.33 -0.28 12.69
N ILE A 310 17.66 0.73 11.87
CA ILE A 310 16.72 1.77 11.44
C ILE A 310 15.63 1.17 10.54
N ASN A 311 16.01 0.32 9.59
CA ASN A 311 15.03 -0.31 8.70
C ASN A 311 14.11 -1.29 9.44
N ILE A 312 14.62 -2.04 10.42
CA ILE A 312 13.79 -2.89 11.29
C ILE A 312 12.85 -2.03 12.13
N LEU A 313 13.33 -0.93 12.73
CA LEU A 313 12.48 -0.01 13.50
C LEU A 313 11.38 0.59 12.61
N PHE A 314 11.74 1.10 11.43
CA PHE A 314 10.80 1.66 10.47
C PHE A 314 9.78 0.61 10.00
N MET A 315 10.22 -0.57 9.55
CA MET A 315 9.32 -1.62 9.04
C MET A 315 8.45 -2.21 10.16
N GLY A 316 9.00 -2.42 11.34
CA GLY A 316 8.27 -2.92 12.51
C GLY A 316 7.18 -1.94 12.94
N THR A 317 7.51 -0.66 13.08
CA THR A 317 6.53 0.38 13.44
C THR A 317 5.54 0.66 12.32
N LEU A 318 5.93 0.50 11.06
CA LEU A 318 5.02 0.53 9.91
C LEU A 318 3.98 -0.57 10.01
N VAL A 319 4.37 -1.81 10.31
CA VAL A 319 3.41 -2.91 10.49
C VAL A 319 2.47 -2.62 11.66
N ILE A 320 2.99 -2.14 12.80
CA ILE A 320 2.18 -1.72 13.95
C ILE A 320 1.20 -0.61 13.56
N GLY A 321 1.65 0.37 12.77
CA GLY A 321 0.81 1.44 12.21
C GLY A 321 -0.31 0.88 11.34
N GLN A 322 -0.03 -0.08 10.47
CA GLN A 322 -1.05 -0.70 9.63
C GLN A 322 -2.09 -1.50 10.45
N LEU A 323 -1.64 -2.25 11.45
CA LEU A 323 -2.53 -3.02 12.33
C LEU A 323 -3.43 -2.10 13.17
N SER A 324 -2.85 -1.04 13.76
CA SER A 324 -3.59 -0.06 14.55
C SER A 324 -4.59 0.73 13.71
N ALA A 325 -4.23 1.16 12.50
CA ALA A 325 -5.17 1.81 11.57
C ALA A 325 -6.34 0.87 11.19
N ASN A 326 -6.07 -0.42 10.97
CA ASN A 326 -7.14 -1.38 10.68
C ASN A 326 -8.15 -1.49 11.82
N TYR A 327 -7.67 -1.54 13.06
CA TYR A 327 -8.53 -1.55 14.24
C TYR A 327 -9.30 -0.23 14.38
N PHE A 328 -8.62 0.90 14.23
CA PHE A 328 -9.23 2.23 14.32
C PHE A 328 -10.32 2.44 13.27
N VAL A 329 -10.07 2.10 12.00
CA VAL A 329 -11.05 2.25 10.92
C VAL A 329 -12.30 1.40 11.17
N LYS A 330 -12.12 0.15 11.63
CA LYS A 330 -13.25 -0.71 12.01
C LYS A 330 -14.06 -0.12 13.14
N TRP A 331 -13.39 0.35 14.20
CA TRP A 331 -14.04 0.98 15.34
C TRP A 331 -14.85 2.23 14.95
N VAL A 332 -14.31 3.09 14.09
CA VAL A 332 -15.04 4.27 13.58
C VAL A 332 -16.27 3.87 12.76
N ASP A 333 -16.14 2.84 11.92
CA ASP A 333 -17.26 2.36 11.10
C ASP A 333 -18.37 1.72 11.94
N GLU A 334 -18.01 0.96 12.97
CA GLU A 334 -18.95 0.37 13.93
C GLU A 334 -19.68 1.44 14.74
N ARG A 335 -18.96 2.47 15.22
CA ARG A 335 -19.54 3.65 15.87
C ARG A 335 -20.56 4.35 14.98
N LYS A 336 -20.22 4.62 13.72
CA LYS A 336 -21.16 5.27 12.78
C LYS A 336 -22.41 4.43 12.53
N LYS A 337 -22.27 3.09 12.41
CA LYS A 337 -23.42 2.19 12.27
C LYS A 337 -24.29 2.18 13.52
N TYR A 338 -23.67 2.14 14.70
CA TYR A 338 -24.39 2.20 15.98
C TYR A 338 -25.18 3.50 16.11
N ASP A 339 -24.55 4.65 15.81
CA ASP A 339 -25.21 5.97 15.87
C ASP A 339 -26.37 6.12 14.87
N GLN A 340 -26.33 5.40 13.74
CA GLN A 340 -27.43 5.36 12.76
C GLN A 340 -28.61 4.48 13.19
N ILE A 341 -28.34 3.35 13.86
CA ILE A 341 -29.36 2.36 14.25
C ILE A 341 -30.02 2.75 15.58
N LYS A 342 -29.29 3.40 16.49
CA LYS A 342 -29.76 3.76 17.83
C LYS A 342 -31.11 4.51 17.84
N PRO A 343 -31.36 5.54 17.01
CA PRO A 343 -32.64 6.24 16.99
C PRO A 343 -33.81 5.34 16.57
N GLN A 344 -33.59 4.43 15.63
CA GLN A 344 -34.61 3.50 15.13
C GLN A 344 -34.97 2.46 16.20
N GLN A 345 -33.96 1.94 16.93
CA GLN A 345 -34.18 1.02 18.04
C GLN A 345 -34.89 1.70 19.21
N GLU A 346 -34.54 2.94 19.54
CA GLU A 346 -35.23 3.73 20.57
C GLU A 346 -36.70 4.02 20.19
N GLN A 347 -36.99 4.31 18.92
CA GLN A 347 -38.36 4.49 18.43
C GLN A 347 -39.17 3.19 18.47
N GLN A 348 -38.61 2.08 17.99
CA GLN A 348 -39.28 0.76 18.04
C GLN A 348 -39.55 0.31 19.48
N SER A 349 -38.62 0.59 20.41
CA SER A 349 -38.80 0.27 21.82
C SER A 349 -39.92 1.10 22.45
N LYS A 350 -40.02 2.39 22.10
CA LYS A 350 -41.14 3.26 22.53
C LYS A 350 -42.48 2.83 21.94
N GLU A 351 -42.52 2.46 20.66
CA GLU A 351 -43.74 1.95 20.01
C GLU A 351 -44.20 0.61 20.59
N GLN A 352 -43.28 -0.30 20.92
CA GLN A 352 -43.59 -1.55 21.59
C GLN A 352 -44.14 -1.32 23.00
N GLN A 353 -43.51 -0.44 23.79
CA GLN A 353 -44.03 -0.03 25.10
C GLN A 353 -45.41 0.62 24.99
N GLN A 354 -45.65 1.43 23.97
CA GLN A 354 -46.95 2.05 23.73
C GLN A 354 -48.04 1.04 23.30
N LYS A 355 -47.68 -0.02 22.57
CA LYS A 355 -48.58 -1.14 22.24
C LYS A 355 -48.89 -2.02 23.44
N GLU A 356 -47.94 -2.25 24.34
CA GLU A 356 -48.15 -2.99 25.59
C GLU A 356 -48.97 -2.20 26.61
N GLN A 357 -48.93 -0.87 26.56
CA GLN A 357 -49.71 0.04 27.40
C GLN A 357 -51.12 0.35 26.86
N LEU A 358 -51.48 -0.14 25.67
CA LEU A 358 -52.83 0.05 25.13
C LEU A 358 -53.82 -0.79 25.96
N PRO A 359 -54.84 -0.17 26.61
CA PRO A 359 -55.77 -0.91 27.44
C PRO A 359 -56.59 -1.92 26.61
N ASP A 360 -56.94 -3.03 27.26
CA ASP A 360 -57.56 -4.27 26.74
C ASP A 360 -58.98 -4.11 26.12
N ILE A 361 -59.37 -2.88 25.77
CA ILE A 361 -60.73 -2.53 25.32
C ILE A 361 -61.04 -3.19 23.95
N SER A 362 -60.03 -3.38 23.10
CA SER A 362 -60.21 -3.98 21.77
C SER A 362 -60.32 -5.51 21.78
N LYS A 363 -59.83 -6.20 22.82
CA LYS A 363 -59.95 -7.68 22.91
C LYS A 363 -61.29 -8.12 23.50
N GLN A 364 -61.91 -7.28 24.33
CA GLN A 364 -63.25 -7.54 24.85
C GLN A 364 -64.36 -7.22 23.83
N GLN A 365 -64.20 -6.16 23.01
CA GLN A 365 -65.19 -5.86 21.96
C GLN A 365 -65.23 -6.87 20.80
N LEU A 366 -64.16 -7.65 20.59
CA LEU A 366 -64.15 -8.76 19.60
C LEU A 366 -64.61 -10.10 20.19
N ALA A 367 -64.72 -10.22 21.51
CA ALA A 367 -65.14 -11.44 22.21
C ALA A 367 -66.62 -11.42 22.61
N GLU A 368 -67.27 -10.26 22.63
CA GLU A 368 -68.70 -10.11 22.91
C GLU A 368 -69.51 -9.87 21.63
N THR A 369 -69.64 -10.90 20.80
CA THR A 369 -70.87 -11.12 20.03
C THR A 369 -71.31 -12.56 20.27
N PRO A 370 -72.31 -12.79 21.15
CA PRO A 370 -72.79 -14.13 21.45
C PRO A 370 -73.43 -14.79 20.23
N SER A 371 -73.21 -16.10 20.14
CA SER A 371 -73.86 -17.05 19.24
C SER A 371 -75.38 -16.84 19.16
N ASP A 372 -75.90 -16.54 17.98
CA ASP A 372 -77.27 -16.92 17.61
C ASP A 372 -77.52 -16.78 16.09
N ARG A 373 -77.19 -17.84 15.34
CA ARG A 373 -78.18 -18.51 14.48
C ARG A 373 -77.58 -19.73 13.77
N LYS A 374 -78.20 -20.86 14.04
CA LYS A 374 -78.23 -22.08 13.23
C LYS A 374 -78.50 -21.77 11.76
N ASN A 375 -77.98 -22.66 10.91
CA ASN A 375 -78.51 -23.12 9.64
C ASN A 375 -78.98 -22.04 8.65
N ASP A 376 -78.27 -21.92 7.53
CA ASP A 376 -78.82 -22.37 6.25
C ASP A 376 -77.75 -22.28 5.16
N ALA A 377 -77.45 -23.42 4.54
CA ALA A 377 -76.95 -23.42 3.17
C ALA A 377 -78.09 -22.95 2.26
N PRO A 378 -77.79 -22.25 1.15
CA PRO A 378 -77.71 -23.03 -0.08
C PRO A 378 -76.60 -22.60 -1.03
N ASP A 379 -76.01 -23.64 -1.63
CA ASP A 379 -75.72 -23.79 -3.06
C ASP A 379 -76.06 -22.58 -3.97
N ASN A 380 -75.06 -22.03 -4.67
CA ASN A 380 -75.17 -21.88 -6.12
C ASN A 380 -73.85 -21.54 -6.82
N THR A 381 -73.55 -22.38 -7.81
CA THR A 381 -72.82 -22.09 -9.04
C THR A 381 -73.19 -20.77 -9.72
N ALA A 382 -72.20 -19.99 -10.19
CA ALA A 382 -72.15 -19.25 -11.47
C ALA A 382 -70.85 -18.41 -11.53
N LYS A 383 -69.85 -18.68 -12.38
CA LYS A 383 -69.72 -18.31 -13.81
C LYS A 383 -69.82 -16.80 -14.11
N ILE A 384 -68.83 -16.31 -14.89
CA ILE A 384 -68.81 -15.10 -15.77
C ILE A 384 -68.40 -13.81 -15.04
N ASN A 385 -67.39 -13.01 -15.43
CA ASN A 385 -66.66 -12.79 -16.70
C ASN A 385 -65.16 -12.60 -16.44
#